data_AF-A0A929IE46-F1
#
_entry.id   AF-A0A929IE46-F1
#
_cell.length_a   1.000
_cell.length_b   1.000
_cell.length_c   1.000
_cell.angle_alpha   90.00
_cell.angle_beta   90.00
_cell.angle_gamma   90.00
#
_symmetry.space_group_name_H-M   'P 1'
#
loop_
_entity.id
_entity.type
_entity.pdbx_description
1 polymer ?
#
loop_
_entity_poly.entity_id
_entity_poly.type
_entity_poly.pdbx_seq_one_letter_code
_entity_poly.pdbx_strand_id
1 'polypeptide(L)'
;MPEPSFLMYEIMVQAGGGKSVKVALKERVLDLEGMAESVSSKTRIIFVNNPNNPTGTIVSRADFEVFLERVPPDVIVVVDEAYIEFVQDRTCPIGLDYLDGDKTVVTLRTFSKAYGLAGLRIGYGVMKEGLANLLNRVRQPFNTNLLAQVGALAALDDDAFLNKTVSDVHKGLRFLYQEVERLGFRYFPTQTNFFLIDLEQDAKIVFEKMLRMGVIVRPMTAYGYPNYIRISVGLPEENQRLVEVLGKVR
;
A
#
# COMPACT_ATOMS: atom_id res chain seq x y z
N MET A 1 8.50 8.34 8.60
CA MET A 1 7.69 7.62 7.59
C MET A 1 8.59 7.23 6.44
N PRO A 2 8.34 6.11 5.75
CA PRO A 2 9.15 5.70 4.61
C PRO A 2 9.04 6.65 3.41
N GLU A 3 10.09 6.73 2.61
CA GLU A 3 10.14 7.50 1.36
C GLU A 3 10.82 6.69 0.24
N PRO A 4 10.12 6.42 -0.87
CA PRO A 4 8.71 6.75 -1.13
C PRO A 4 7.71 5.88 -0.36
N SER A 5 6.57 6.48 -0.01
CA SER A 5 5.40 5.80 0.56
C SER A 5 4.10 6.47 0.11
N PHE A 6 2.95 6.05 0.63
CA PHE A 6 1.66 6.63 0.24
C PHE A 6 1.60 8.13 0.57
N LEU A 7 1.45 8.96 -0.47
CA LEU A 7 1.54 10.42 -0.40
C LEU A 7 0.61 11.08 0.62
N MET A 8 -0.53 10.44 0.93
CA MET A 8 -1.49 11.01 1.88
C MET A 8 -0.95 11.14 3.30
N TYR A 9 0.04 10.32 3.72
CA TYR A 9 0.62 10.47 5.05
C TYR A 9 1.28 11.83 5.22
N GLU A 10 2.11 12.23 4.26
CA GLU A 10 2.78 13.52 4.30
C GLU A 10 1.77 14.67 4.22
N ILE A 11 0.78 14.57 3.32
CA ILE A 11 -0.27 15.59 3.17
C ILE A 11 -1.03 15.78 4.49
N MET A 12 -1.44 14.70 5.14
CA MET A 12 -2.20 14.76 6.39
C MET A 12 -1.37 15.24 7.57
N VAL A 13 -0.09 14.84 7.65
CA VAL A 13 0.84 15.34 8.67
C VAL A 13 1.05 16.85 8.51
N GLN A 14 1.29 17.32 7.29
CA GLN A 14 1.47 18.75 7.01
C GLN A 14 0.18 19.55 7.26
N ALA A 15 -0.97 19.04 6.84
CA ALA A 15 -2.26 19.67 7.10
C ALA A 15 -2.56 19.81 8.60
N GLY A 16 -2.09 18.87 9.42
CA GLY A 16 -2.14 18.93 10.87
C GLY A 16 -1.05 19.78 11.54
N GLY A 17 -0.20 20.48 10.77
CA GLY A 17 0.92 21.28 11.29
C GLY A 17 2.11 20.46 11.80
N GLY A 18 2.14 19.16 11.54
CA GLY A 18 3.23 18.26 11.90
C GLY A 18 4.43 18.37 10.94
N LYS A 19 5.59 17.91 11.41
CA LYS A 19 6.80 17.79 10.59
C LYS A 19 7.01 16.33 10.17
N SER A 20 7.00 16.08 8.86
CA SER A 20 7.35 14.77 8.30
C SER A 20 8.85 14.55 8.38
N VAL A 21 9.27 13.51 9.10
CA VAL A 21 10.63 12.95 9.01
C VAL A 21 10.56 11.74 8.08
N LYS A 22 11.28 11.82 6.97
CA LYS A 22 11.26 10.82 5.90
C LYS A 22 12.53 9.98 5.95
N VAL A 23 12.37 8.67 5.75
CA VAL A 23 13.47 7.70 5.76
C VAL A 23 13.46 6.96 4.43
N ALA A 24 14.57 7.00 3.71
CA ALA A 24 14.70 6.36 2.42
C ALA A 24 14.51 4.84 2.54
N LEU A 25 13.88 4.23 1.53
CA LEU A 25 13.80 2.77 1.44
C LEU A 25 15.19 2.15 1.20
N LYS A 26 15.44 0.97 1.79
CA LYS A 26 16.61 0.14 1.51
C LYS A 26 16.21 -0.95 0.52
N GLU A 27 16.78 -0.92 -0.67
CA GLU A 27 16.44 -1.86 -1.76
C GLU A 27 14.93 -1.94 -2.08
N ARG A 28 14.21 -0.82 -1.96
CA ARG A 28 12.74 -0.67 -2.09
C ARG A 28 11.91 -1.24 -0.92
N VAL A 29 12.55 -1.80 0.09
CA VAL A 29 11.92 -2.23 1.35
C VAL A 29 12.01 -1.10 2.39
N LEU A 30 11.08 -1.06 3.34
CA LEU A 30 11.15 -0.10 4.45
C LEU A 30 12.44 -0.32 5.26
N ASP A 31 13.19 0.76 5.48
CA ASP A 31 14.36 0.75 6.36
C ASP A 31 13.92 0.93 7.82
N LEU A 32 13.51 -0.16 8.47
CA LEU A 32 13.03 -0.13 9.84
C LEU A 32 14.11 0.33 10.83
N GLU A 33 15.37 -0.03 10.58
CA GLU A 33 16.51 0.42 11.39
C GLU A 33 16.67 1.93 11.32
N GLY A 34 16.78 2.50 10.11
CA GLY A 34 16.86 3.95 9.92
C GLY A 34 15.61 4.68 10.43
N MET A 35 14.43 4.04 10.36
CA MET A 35 13.19 4.58 10.95
C MET A 35 13.25 4.67 12.46
N ALA A 36 13.78 3.65 13.15
CA ALA A 36 13.99 3.68 14.59
C ALA A 36 15.04 4.71 15.01
N GLU A 37 16.14 4.86 14.26
CA GLU A 37 17.18 5.85 14.52
C GLU A 37 16.70 7.29 14.34
N SER A 38 15.73 7.51 13.46
CA SER A 38 15.12 8.82 13.21
C SER A 38 14.12 9.24 14.29
N VAL A 39 13.84 8.38 15.27
CA VAL A 39 12.94 8.70 16.38
C VAL A 39 13.59 9.70 17.33
N SER A 40 12.85 10.74 17.71
CA SER A 40 13.28 11.76 18.67
C SER A 40 12.21 11.98 19.73
N SER A 41 12.51 12.79 20.75
CA SER A 41 11.53 13.19 21.77
C SER A 41 10.32 13.96 21.21
N LYS A 42 10.38 14.42 19.96
CA LYS A 42 9.28 15.08 19.24
C LYS A 42 8.45 14.12 18.38
N THR A 43 8.89 12.88 18.18
CA THR A 43 8.16 11.89 17.39
C THR A 43 6.92 11.44 18.16
N ARG A 44 5.78 11.36 17.47
CA ARG A 44 4.51 10.90 18.05
C ARG A 44 3.85 9.79 17.26
N ILE A 45 4.08 9.75 15.95
CA ILE A 45 3.50 8.76 15.05
C ILE A 45 4.58 8.28 14.08
N ILE A 46 4.64 6.98 13.86
CA ILE A 46 5.42 6.35 12.79
C ILE A 46 4.44 5.60 11.87
N PHE A 47 4.49 5.86 10.58
CA PHE A 47 3.74 5.10 9.58
C PHE A 47 4.59 3.96 9.02
N VAL A 48 4.02 2.75 9.01
CA VAL A 48 4.56 1.53 8.42
C VAL A 48 3.49 0.98 7.48
N ASN A 49 3.58 1.29 6.19
CA ASN A 49 2.64 0.79 5.21
C ASN A 49 3.18 -0.51 4.60
N ASN A 50 2.52 -1.62 4.90
CA ASN A 50 3.06 -2.95 4.68
C ASN A 50 1.93 -3.89 4.23
N PRO A 51 1.87 -4.27 2.94
CA PRO A 51 2.83 -3.97 1.87
C PRO A 51 2.96 -2.49 1.47
N ASN A 52 4.14 -2.10 1.04
CA ASN A 52 4.44 -0.71 0.66
C ASN A 52 3.78 -0.30 -0.66
N ASN A 53 3.26 0.91 -0.71
CA ASN A 53 2.92 1.61 -1.94
C ASN A 53 3.94 2.75 -2.12
N PRO A 54 4.80 2.73 -3.16
CA PRO A 54 4.52 2.09 -4.45
C PRO A 54 5.30 0.83 -4.79
N THR A 55 6.15 0.32 -3.90
CA THR A 55 7.12 -0.73 -4.27
C THR A 55 6.53 -2.14 -4.23
N GLY A 56 5.44 -2.35 -3.50
CA GLY A 56 4.80 -3.65 -3.34
C GLY A 56 5.51 -4.60 -2.38
N THR A 57 6.63 -4.18 -1.80
CA THR A 57 7.44 -4.99 -0.89
C THR A 57 6.86 -5.04 0.52
N ILE A 58 7.28 -6.02 1.30
CA ILE A 58 6.99 -6.12 2.72
C ILE A 58 8.26 -6.08 3.57
N VAL A 59 8.10 -5.82 4.87
CA VAL A 59 9.08 -6.18 5.91
C VAL A 59 8.72 -7.52 6.53
N SER A 60 9.71 -8.22 7.09
CA SER A 60 9.47 -9.45 7.82
C SER A 60 8.95 -9.17 9.24
N ARG A 61 8.29 -10.16 9.83
CA ARG A 61 7.77 -10.13 11.20
C ARG A 61 8.90 -9.97 12.20
N ALA A 62 10.00 -10.69 12.00
CA ALA A 62 11.18 -10.61 12.86
C ALA A 62 11.77 -9.19 12.87
N ASP A 63 11.95 -8.58 11.69
CA ASP A 63 12.46 -7.20 11.60
C ASP A 63 11.48 -6.19 12.20
N PHE A 64 10.18 -6.42 12.04
CA PHE A 64 9.14 -5.58 12.62
C PHE A 64 9.11 -5.65 14.15
N GLU A 65 9.32 -6.83 14.73
CA GLU A 65 9.40 -7.01 16.19
C GLU A 65 10.63 -6.33 16.78
N VAL A 66 11.80 -6.50 16.17
CA VAL A 66 13.04 -5.78 16.55
C VAL A 66 12.84 -4.26 16.44
N PHE A 67 12.15 -3.81 15.40
CA PHE A 67 11.80 -2.40 15.25
C PHE A 67 10.90 -1.90 16.39
N LEU A 68 9.82 -2.64 16.72
CA LEU A 68 8.90 -2.28 17.79
C LEU A 68 9.58 -2.16 19.15
N GLU A 69 10.56 -3.03 19.45
CA GLU A 69 11.35 -2.95 20.69
C GLU A 69 12.06 -1.60 20.82
N ARG A 70 12.61 -1.07 19.71
CA ARG A 70 13.33 0.21 19.65
C ARG A 70 12.42 1.44 19.68
N VAL A 71 11.13 1.30 19.37
CA VAL A 71 10.17 2.41 19.37
C VAL A 71 9.79 2.78 20.81
N PRO A 72 9.90 4.04 21.25
CA PRO A 72 9.45 4.47 22.57
C PRO A 72 7.95 4.19 22.79
N PRO A 73 7.54 3.85 24.03
CA PRO A 73 6.16 3.43 24.32
C PRO A 73 5.10 4.52 24.08
N ASP A 74 5.49 5.80 24.10
CA ASP A 74 4.63 6.96 23.85
C ASP A 74 4.46 7.29 22.35
N VAL A 75 5.13 6.56 21.46
CA VAL A 75 5.03 6.71 20.02
C VAL A 75 4.03 5.70 19.45
N ILE A 76 3.06 6.20 18.67
CA ILE A 76 2.07 5.37 17.98
C ILE A 76 2.68 4.83 16.68
N VAL A 77 2.63 3.52 16.49
CA VAL A 77 3.00 2.87 15.23
C VAL A 77 1.74 2.56 14.44
N VAL A 78 1.52 3.27 13.33
CA VAL A 78 0.40 3.04 12.42
C VAL A 78 0.85 2.06 11.35
N VAL A 79 0.27 0.86 11.36
CA VAL A 79 0.45 -0.16 10.34
C VAL A 79 -0.68 -0.04 9.32
N ASP A 80 -0.36 0.41 8.11
CA ASP A 80 -1.32 0.48 7.01
C ASP A 80 -1.24 -0.79 6.17
N GLU A 81 -2.29 -1.61 6.30
CA GLU A 81 -2.45 -2.93 5.72
C GLU A 81 -3.40 -2.91 4.51
N ALA A 82 -3.45 -1.81 3.73
CA ALA A 82 -4.38 -1.68 2.62
C ALA A 82 -4.33 -2.81 1.56
N TYR A 83 -3.24 -3.59 1.51
CA TYR A 83 -3.04 -4.67 0.55
C TYR A 83 -2.85 -6.05 1.21
N ILE A 84 -3.15 -6.19 2.51
CA ILE A 84 -2.83 -7.41 3.28
C ILE A 84 -3.48 -8.67 2.71
N GLU A 85 -4.66 -8.57 2.11
CA GLU A 85 -5.37 -9.71 1.51
C GLU A 85 -4.61 -10.33 0.31
N PHE A 86 -3.69 -9.60 -0.33
CA PHE A 86 -2.91 -10.10 -1.46
C PHE A 86 -1.60 -10.77 -1.07
N VAL A 87 -1.17 -10.65 0.19
CA VAL A 87 0.14 -11.11 0.66
C VAL A 87 0.21 -12.64 0.64
N GLN A 88 1.24 -13.18 0.00
CA GLN A 88 1.56 -14.61 -0.02
C GLN A 88 2.73 -14.97 0.90
N ASP A 89 3.59 -13.99 1.21
CA ASP A 89 4.74 -14.19 2.09
C ASP A 89 4.29 -14.23 3.56
N ARG A 90 4.44 -15.42 4.16
CA ARG A 90 4.04 -15.72 5.55
C ARG A 90 4.89 -15.01 6.59
N THR A 91 6.01 -14.43 6.19
CA THR A 91 6.83 -13.63 7.10
C THR A 91 6.26 -12.24 7.30
N CYS A 92 5.24 -11.79 6.54
CA CYS A 92 4.63 -10.49 6.75
C CYS A 92 4.03 -10.37 8.17
N PRO A 93 4.35 -9.31 8.94
CA PRO A 93 3.66 -9.03 10.18
C PRO A 93 2.20 -8.68 9.90
N ILE A 94 1.32 -9.07 10.83
CA ILE A 94 -0.08 -8.65 10.84
C ILE A 94 -0.25 -7.72 12.04
N GLY A 95 -0.59 -6.46 11.81
CA GLY A 95 -0.69 -5.43 12.83
C GLY A 95 -1.68 -5.77 13.96
N LEU A 96 -2.73 -6.55 13.64
CA LEU A 96 -3.72 -7.03 14.63
C LEU A 96 -3.09 -7.92 15.71
N ASP A 97 -2.02 -8.65 15.40
CA ASP A 97 -1.34 -9.52 16.37
C ASP A 97 -0.67 -8.72 17.51
N TYR A 98 -0.52 -7.40 17.34
CA TYR A 98 0.16 -6.50 18.29
C TYR A 98 -0.79 -5.59 19.06
N LEU A 99 -2.12 -5.78 18.93
CA LEU A 99 -3.13 -4.92 19.56
C LEU A 99 -3.01 -4.88 21.10
N ASP A 100 -2.77 -6.04 21.70
CA ASP A 100 -2.70 -6.23 23.16
C ASP A 100 -1.27 -6.09 23.72
N GLY A 101 -0.28 -5.78 22.86
CA GLY A 101 1.10 -5.58 23.28
C GLY A 101 1.35 -4.27 24.04
N ASP A 102 2.56 -4.12 24.60
CA ASP A 102 2.94 -2.91 25.34
C ASP A 102 3.06 -1.67 24.44
N LYS A 103 3.40 -1.87 23.17
CA LYS A 103 3.52 -0.80 22.17
C LYS A 103 2.15 -0.39 21.65
N THR A 104 1.97 0.89 21.33
CA THR A 104 0.72 1.37 20.76
C THR A 104 0.72 1.16 19.25
N VAL A 105 0.20 0.01 18.80
CA VAL A 105 0.02 -0.31 17.38
C VAL A 105 -1.41 0.02 16.94
N VAL A 106 -1.55 0.74 15.83
CA VAL A 106 -2.81 1.05 15.16
C VAL A 106 -2.80 0.38 13.80
N THR A 107 -3.72 -0.53 13.55
CA THR A 107 -3.85 -1.18 12.24
C THR A 107 -4.91 -0.48 11.41
N LEU A 108 -4.60 -0.13 10.17
CA LEU A 108 -5.55 0.44 9.21
C LEU A 108 -5.80 -0.56 8.07
N ARG A 109 -7.07 -0.78 7.72
CA ARG A 109 -7.49 -1.65 6.62
C ARG A 109 -8.60 -1.00 5.80
N THR A 110 -8.81 -1.48 4.57
CA THR A 110 -9.75 -0.87 3.63
C THR A 110 -10.51 -1.89 2.80
N PHE A 111 -11.75 -1.54 2.46
CA PHE A 111 -12.54 -2.28 1.48
C PHE A 111 -12.25 -1.83 0.04
N SER A 112 -11.33 -0.88 -0.15
CA SER A 112 -11.07 -0.27 -1.46
C SER A 112 -10.28 -1.17 -2.42
N LYS A 113 -9.69 -2.27 -1.96
CA LYS A 113 -8.75 -3.08 -2.73
C LYS A 113 -9.36 -4.45 -3.05
N ALA A 114 -9.03 -5.48 -2.28
CA ALA A 114 -9.49 -6.86 -2.54
C ALA A 114 -11.01 -7.01 -2.54
N TYR A 115 -11.72 -6.17 -1.76
CA TYR A 115 -13.18 -6.18 -1.71
C TYR A 115 -13.87 -5.36 -2.82
N GLY A 116 -13.12 -4.63 -3.65
CA GLY A 116 -13.69 -3.91 -4.81
C GLY A 116 -14.55 -2.67 -4.50
N LEU A 117 -14.59 -2.18 -3.26
CA LEU A 117 -15.47 -1.08 -2.83
C LEU A 117 -14.78 0.29 -2.81
N ALA A 118 -13.83 0.53 -3.73
CA ALA A 118 -13.05 1.76 -3.77
C ALA A 118 -13.94 3.02 -3.85
N GLY A 119 -15.01 2.98 -4.65
CA GLY A 119 -15.93 4.11 -4.82
C GLY A 119 -16.78 4.42 -3.58
N LEU A 120 -16.98 3.43 -2.69
CA LEU A 120 -17.88 3.59 -1.53
C LEU A 120 -17.21 4.31 -0.35
N ARG A 121 -15.88 4.40 -0.34
CA ARG A 121 -15.10 5.14 0.68
C ARG A 121 -15.28 4.58 2.10
N ILE A 122 -15.01 3.29 2.25
CA ILE A 122 -15.09 2.60 3.55
C ILE A 122 -13.79 1.88 3.91
N GLY A 123 -13.40 2.01 5.17
CA GLY A 123 -12.23 1.43 5.79
C GLY A 123 -12.35 1.55 7.30
N TYR A 124 -11.42 0.93 8.02
CA TYR A 124 -11.48 0.87 9.48
C TYR A 124 -10.08 0.91 10.08
N GLY A 125 -10.02 1.32 11.35
CA GLY A 125 -8.82 1.24 12.17
C GLY A 125 -9.08 0.38 13.39
N VAL A 126 -8.12 -0.48 13.75
CA VAL A 126 -8.14 -1.29 14.98
C VAL A 126 -7.02 -0.79 15.88
N MET A 127 -7.38 -0.46 17.12
CA MET A 127 -6.49 0.15 18.10
C MET A 127 -7.07 -0.01 19.51
N LYS A 128 -6.25 0.25 20.54
CA LYS A 128 -6.70 0.23 21.94
C LYS A 128 -7.87 1.20 22.16
N GLU A 129 -8.81 0.80 23.02
CA GLU A 129 -10.07 1.52 23.26
C GLU A 129 -9.84 2.99 23.62
N GLY A 130 -8.85 3.29 24.48
CA GLY A 130 -8.53 4.66 24.86
C GLY A 130 -8.22 5.57 23.66
N LEU A 131 -7.48 5.07 22.66
CA LEU A 131 -7.15 5.81 21.45
C LEU A 131 -8.36 5.93 20.51
N ALA A 132 -9.14 4.86 20.35
CA ALA A 132 -10.39 4.90 19.58
C ALA A 132 -11.37 5.94 20.15
N ASN A 133 -11.47 6.04 21.48
CA ASN A 133 -12.29 7.02 22.17
C ASN A 133 -11.82 8.46 21.94
N LEU A 134 -10.51 8.70 21.82
CA LEU A 134 -9.98 10.02 21.45
C LEU A 134 -10.35 10.38 20.01
N LEU A 135 -10.22 9.45 19.05
CA LEU A 135 -10.63 9.68 17.66
C LEU A 135 -12.13 9.94 17.53
N ASN A 136 -12.96 9.25 18.31
CA ASN A 136 -14.40 9.44 18.33
C ASN A 136 -14.82 10.86 18.76
N ARG A 137 -14.00 11.59 19.52
CA ARG A 137 -14.29 12.97 19.95
C ARG A 137 -14.05 14.01 18.85
N VAL A 138 -13.18 13.71 17.89
CA VAL A 138 -12.76 14.66 16.85
C VAL A 138 -13.23 14.28 15.45
N ARG A 139 -13.65 13.03 15.24
CA ARG A 139 -14.22 12.62 13.95
C ARG A 139 -15.52 13.35 13.66
N GLN A 140 -15.77 13.63 12.40
CA GLN A 140 -17.04 14.21 11.97
C GLN A 140 -18.20 13.24 12.29
N PRO A 141 -19.37 13.75 12.71
CA PRO A 141 -20.57 12.93 12.79
C PRO A 141 -20.95 12.43 11.39
N PHE A 142 -21.54 11.23 11.30
CA PHE A 142 -22.00 10.64 10.04
C PHE A 142 -20.93 10.56 8.94
N ASN A 143 -19.68 10.24 9.32
CA ASN A 143 -18.52 10.23 8.43
C ASN A 143 -18.44 9.02 7.47
N THR A 144 -19.42 8.12 7.49
CA THR A 144 -19.54 6.98 6.57
C THR A 144 -20.96 6.91 6.00
N ASN A 145 -21.09 6.67 4.69
CA ASN A 145 -22.40 6.60 4.05
C ASN A 145 -23.08 5.23 4.29
N LEU A 146 -24.41 5.19 4.22
CA LEU A 146 -25.18 3.97 4.48
C LEU A 146 -24.84 2.84 3.52
N LEU A 147 -24.70 3.14 2.22
CA LEU A 147 -24.39 2.13 1.19
C LEU A 147 -23.00 1.51 1.39
N ALA A 148 -22.03 2.30 1.88
CA ALA A 148 -20.71 1.82 2.28
C ALA A 148 -20.79 0.83 3.44
N GLN A 149 -21.62 1.08 4.45
CA GLN A 149 -21.77 0.18 5.59
C GLN A 149 -22.42 -1.14 5.14
N VAL A 150 -23.48 -1.06 4.34
CA VAL A 150 -24.15 -2.24 3.76
C VAL A 150 -23.18 -3.05 2.90
N GLY A 151 -22.45 -2.39 1.99
CA GLY A 151 -21.47 -3.03 1.12
C GLY A 151 -20.32 -3.67 1.89
N ALA A 152 -19.80 -3.00 2.92
CA ALA A 152 -18.73 -3.54 3.76
C ALA A 152 -19.17 -4.80 4.54
N LEU A 153 -20.37 -4.79 5.12
CA LEU A 153 -20.91 -5.98 5.80
C LEU A 153 -21.09 -7.15 4.84
N ALA A 154 -21.72 -6.91 3.68
CA ALA A 154 -21.88 -7.95 2.66
C ALA A 154 -20.53 -8.50 2.15
N ALA A 155 -19.52 -7.63 2.01
CA ALA A 155 -18.18 -8.02 1.58
C ALA A 155 -17.42 -8.85 2.62
N LEU A 156 -17.69 -8.68 3.92
CA LEU A 156 -17.11 -9.51 4.99
C LEU A 156 -17.70 -10.93 5.02
N ASP A 157 -18.93 -11.10 4.56
CA ASP A 157 -19.61 -12.40 4.52
C ASP A 157 -19.35 -13.19 3.22
N ASP A 158 -18.69 -12.59 2.23
CA ASP A 158 -18.45 -13.18 0.89
C ASP A 158 -16.99 -13.61 0.68
N ASP A 159 -16.58 -14.64 1.41
CA ASP A 159 -15.27 -15.28 1.26
C ASP A 159 -15.04 -15.80 -0.18
N ALA A 160 -16.10 -16.21 -0.87
CA ALA A 160 -16.00 -16.74 -2.22
C ALA A 160 -15.55 -15.65 -3.20
N PHE A 161 -16.13 -14.45 -3.12
CA PHE A 161 -15.71 -13.29 -3.90
C PHE A 161 -14.29 -12.86 -3.57
N LEU A 162 -13.93 -12.77 -2.28
CA LEU A 162 -12.59 -12.38 -1.85
C LEU A 162 -11.53 -13.35 -2.38
N ASN A 163 -11.73 -14.66 -2.16
CA ASN A 163 -10.81 -15.70 -2.62
C ASN A 163 -10.67 -15.71 -4.14
N LYS A 164 -11.78 -15.52 -4.87
CA LYS A 164 -11.75 -15.38 -6.34
C LYS A 164 -10.94 -14.16 -6.75
N THR A 165 -11.17 -13.01 -6.14
CA THR A 165 -10.46 -11.76 -6.46
C THR A 165 -8.95 -11.89 -6.22
N VAL A 166 -8.54 -12.43 -5.07
CA VAL A 166 -7.11 -12.68 -4.76
C VAL A 166 -6.51 -13.67 -5.76
N SER A 167 -7.20 -14.77 -6.05
CA SER A 167 -6.75 -15.76 -7.04
C SER A 167 -6.55 -15.17 -8.44
N ASP A 168 -7.49 -14.34 -8.89
CA ASP A 168 -7.45 -13.72 -10.21
C ASP A 168 -6.35 -12.65 -10.30
N VAL A 169 -6.14 -11.87 -9.24
CA VAL A 169 -5.00 -10.94 -9.16
C VAL A 169 -3.68 -11.70 -9.22
N HIS A 170 -3.52 -12.80 -8.49
CA HIS A 170 -2.28 -13.59 -8.54
C HIS A 170 -2.05 -14.25 -9.92
N LYS A 171 -3.11 -14.71 -10.61
CA LYS A 171 -3.00 -15.18 -11.99
C LYS A 171 -2.57 -14.05 -12.93
N GLY A 172 -3.19 -12.87 -12.80
CA GLY A 172 -2.85 -11.69 -13.59
C GLY A 172 -1.42 -11.21 -13.37
N LEU A 173 -0.92 -11.23 -12.12
CA LEU A 173 0.49 -10.94 -11.81
C LEU A 173 1.42 -11.90 -12.55
N ARG A 174 1.18 -13.21 -12.48
CA ARG A 174 2.02 -14.21 -13.18
C ARG A 174 2.05 -13.98 -14.69
N PHE A 175 0.89 -13.74 -15.29
CA PHE A 175 0.78 -13.43 -16.72
C PHE A 175 1.56 -12.15 -17.07
N LEU A 176 1.34 -11.07 -16.33
CA LEU A 176 2.00 -9.78 -16.59
C LEU A 176 3.50 -9.86 -16.39
N TYR A 177 4.00 -10.59 -15.39
CA TYR A 177 5.44 -10.80 -15.18
C TYR A 177 6.09 -11.49 -16.38
N GLN A 178 5.49 -12.59 -16.85
CA GLN A 178 5.99 -13.31 -18.02
C GLN A 178 6.01 -12.43 -19.27
N GLU A 179 4.95 -11.67 -19.51
CA GLU A 179 4.85 -10.81 -20.70
C GLU A 179 5.77 -9.58 -20.64
N VAL A 180 5.89 -8.95 -19.48
CA VAL A 180 6.81 -7.81 -19.27
C VAL A 180 8.26 -8.26 -19.45
N GLU A 181 8.62 -9.42 -18.92
CA GLU A 181 9.94 -10.03 -19.13
C GLU A 181 10.18 -10.39 -20.60
N ARG A 182 9.19 -10.97 -21.29
CA ARG A 182 9.24 -11.28 -22.72
C ARG A 182 9.47 -10.04 -23.58
N LEU A 183 8.91 -8.89 -23.17
CA LEU A 183 9.14 -7.59 -23.82
C LEU A 183 10.51 -6.97 -23.50
N GLY A 184 11.25 -7.54 -22.55
CA GLY A 184 12.59 -7.11 -22.14
C GLY A 184 12.61 -6.06 -21.04
N PHE A 185 11.50 -5.84 -20.34
CA PHE A 185 11.45 -4.90 -19.21
C PHE A 185 11.79 -5.60 -17.90
N ARG A 186 12.50 -4.89 -17.03
CA ARG A 186 12.71 -5.33 -15.65
C ARG A 186 11.47 -5.04 -14.82
N TYR A 187 10.92 -6.06 -14.16
CA TYR A 187 9.85 -5.90 -13.17
C TYR A 187 10.34 -6.15 -11.75
N PHE A 188 9.55 -5.71 -10.77
CA PHE A 188 9.81 -5.93 -9.36
C PHE A 188 8.66 -6.73 -8.73
N PRO A 189 8.94 -7.90 -8.12
CA PRO A 189 7.93 -8.72 -7.45
C PRO A 189 7.16 -7.94 -6.37
N THR A 190 5.91 -8.31 -6.15
CA THR A 190 4.97 -7.56 -5.29
C THR A 190 4.16 -8.48 -4.38
N GLN A 191 3.73 -7.93 -3.26
CA GLN A 191 2.73 -8.51 -2.36
C GLN A 191 1.41 -7.71 -2.42
N THR A 192 1.15 -6.99 -3.52
CA THR A 192 -0.04 -6.15 -3.74
C THR A 192 -0.77 -6.51 -5.03
N ASN A 193 -1.78 -5.73 -5.41
CA ASN A 193 -2.45 -5.85 -6.71
C ASN A 193 -1.79 -5.01 -7.84
N PHE A 194 -0.57 -4.51 -7.62
CA PHE A 194 0.20 -3.79 -8.61
C PHE A 194 1.67 -4.12 -8.50
N PHE A 195 2.47 -3.75 -9.49
CA PHE A 195 3.92 -3.86 -9.43
C PHE A 195 4.59 -2.74 -10.20
N LEU A 196 5.89 -2.58 -9.97
CA LEU A 196 6.73 -1.62 -10.70
C LEU A 196 7.43 -2.31 -11.87
N ILE A 197 7.62 -1.55 -12.95
CA ILE A 197 8.58 -1.89 -14.00
C ILE A 197 9.52 -0.71 -14.23
N ASP A 198 10.77 -1.00 -14.58
CA ASP A 198 11.75 -0.02 -15.04
C ASP A 198 11.70 0.07 -16.57
N LEU A 199 11.45 1.26 -17.09
CA LEU A 199 11.37 1.51 -18.53
C LEU A 199 12.72 1.92 -19.14
N GLU A 200 13.73 2.21 -18.29
CA GLU A 200 15.05 2.75 -18.68
C GLU A 200 14.98 4.08 -19.47
N GLN A 201 13.81 4.70 -19.52
CA GLN A 201 13.53 5.99 -20.15
C GLN A 201 12.48 6.75 -19.32
N ASP A 202 12.26 8.04 -19.63
CA ASP A 202 11.28 8.86 -18.89
C ASP A 202 9.87 8.22 -18.94
N ALA A 203 9.39 7.82 -17.76
CA ALA A 203 8.10 7.16 -17.60
C ALA A 203 6.92 8.03 -18.05
N LYS A 204 7.06 9.36 -18.06
CA LYS A 204 6.00 10.27 -18.54
C LYS A 204 5.81 10.12 -20.04
N ILE A 205 6.88 9.96 -20.82
CA ILE A 205 6.80 9.80 -22.28
C ILE A 205 6.04 8.52 -22.61
N VAL A 206 6.42 7.40 -21.97
CA VAL A 206 5.75 6.11 -22.16
C VAL A 206 4.29 6.18 -21.69
N PHE A 207 4.04 6.75 -20.51
CA PHE A 207 2.69 6.96 -19.99
C PHE A 207 1.79 7.71 -20.98
N GLU A 208 2.24 8.84 -21.54
CA GLU A 208 1.46 9.64 -22.49
C GLU A 208 1.16 8.86 -23.79
N LYS A 209 2.12 8.08 -24.29
CA LYS A 209 1.89 7.20 -25.46
C LYS A 209 0.82 6.15 -25.14
N MET A 210 0.94 5.46 -24.00
CA MET A 210 -0.03 4.44 -23.58
C MET A 210 -1.43 5.04 -23.35
N LEU A 211 -1.50 6.22 -22.72
CA LEU A 211 -2.73 6.94 -22.45
C LEU A 211 -3.50 7.24 -23.75
N ARG A 212 -2.81 7.72 -24.78
CA ARG A 212 -3.40 7.97 -26.12
C ARG A 212 -3.89 6.71 -26.82
N MET A 213 -3.40 5.54 -26.41
CA MET A 213 -3.83 4.23 -26.90
C MET A 213 -4.92 3.59 -26.03
N GLY A 214 -5.43 4.32 -25.04
CA GLY A 214 -6.51 3.88 -24.15
C GLY A 214 -6.05 3.06 -22.95
N VAL A 215 -4.75 3.06 -22.61
CA VAL A 215 -4.23 2.34 -21.43
C VAL A 215 -3.61 3.32 -20.45
N ILE A 216 -4.21 3.44 -19.26
CA ILE A 216 -3.76 4.35 -18.21
C ILE A 216 -2.92 3.60 -17.20
N VAL A 217 -1.62 3.89 -17.15
CA VAL A 217 -0.70 3.44 -16.08
C VAL A 217 -0.34 4.60 -15.16
N ARG A 218 0.35 4.33 -14.05
CA ARG A 218 0.80 5.40 -13.15
C ARG A 218 2.31 5.66 -13.31
N PRO A 219 2.73 6.82 -13.86
CA PRO A 219 4.13 7.22 -13.79
C PRO A 219 4.53 7.52 -12.34
N MET A 220 5.72 7.07 -11.97
CA MET A 220 6.19 7.10 -10.57
C MET A 220 7.13 8.27 -10.27
N THR A 221 7.20 9.27 -11.16
CA THR A 221 8.02 10.48 -10.97
C THR A 221 7.71 11.19 -9.65
N ALA A 222 6.44 11.26 -9.25
CA ALA A 222 6.03 11.89 -7.99
C ALA A 222 6.52 11.15 -6.73
N TYR A 223 7.02 9.93 -6.89
CA TYR A 223 7.59 9.09 -5.83
C TYR A 223 9.12 8.94 -6.00
N GLY A 224 9.75 9.78 -6.80
CA GLY A 224 11.21 9.75 -7.01
C GLY A 224 11.70 8.66 -7.97
N TYR A 225 10.80 7.98 -8.70
CA TYR A 225 11.16 6.99 -9.70
C TYR A 225 10.82 7.49 -11.12
N PRO A 226 11.67 8.34 -11.73
CA PRO A 226 11.36 8.98 -13.01
C PRO A 226 11.23 8.00 -14.17
N ASN A 227 11.90 6.84 -14.09
CA ASN A 227 11.92 5.85 -15.18
C ASN A 227 10.92 4.70 -14.95
N TYR A 228 10.11 4.77 -13.89
CA TYR A 228 9.27 3.65 -13.46
C TYR A 228 7.80 3.98 -13.70
N ILE A 229 7.06 2.97 -14.14
CA ILE A 229 5.59 2.98 -14.06
C ILE A 229 5.13 1.92 -13.08
N ARG A 230 3.99 2.17 -12.44
CA ARG A 230 3.26 1.19 -11.64
C ARG A 230 2.06 0.69 -12.42
N ILE A 231 2.01 -0.62 -12.60
CA ILE A 231 0.95 -1.33 -13.33
C ILE A 231 0.06 -2.02 -12.30
N SER A 232 -1.24 -1.74 -12.33
CA SER A 232 -2.23 -2.48 -11.53
C SER A 232 -2.75 -3.65 -12.35
N VAL A 233 -3.03 -4.78 -11.70
CA VAL A 233 -3.63 -5.93 -12.36
C VAL A 233 -5.10 -5.63 -12.66
N GLY A 234 -5.47 -5.74 -13.93
CA GLY A 234 -6.85 -5.64 -14.40
C GLY A 234 -7.44 -7.02 -14.72
N LEU A 235 -8.55 -7.01 -15.45
CA LEU A 235 -9.15 -8.20 -16.06
C LEU A 235 -8.20 -8.83 -17.10
N PRO A 236 -8.36 -10.12 -17.44
CA PRO A 236 -7.50 -10.79 -18.42
C PRO A 236 -7.35 -10.04 -19.75
N GLU A 237 -8.45 -9.53 -20.29
CA GLU A 237 -8.48 -8.74 -21.52
C GLU A 237 -7.80 -7.36 -21.37
N GLU A 238 -7.87 -6.74 -20.20
CA GLU A 238 -7.19 -5.48 -19.90
C GLU A 238 -5.68 -5.70 -19.77
N ASN A 239 -5.26 -6.79 -19.13
CA ASN A 239 -3.86 -7.18 -19.02
C ASN A 239 -3.26 -7.49 -20.39
N GLN A 240 -3.99 -8.21 -21.25
CA GLN A 240 -3.59 -8.46 -22.64
C GLN A 240 -3.44 -7.15 -23.42
N ARG A 241 -4.45 -6.26 -23.30
CA ARG A 241 -4.40 -4.94 -23.95
C ARG A 241 -3.22 -4.10 -23.47
N LEU A 242 -2.90 -4.16 -22.17
CA LEU A 242 -1.75 -3.47 -21.60
C LEU A 242 -0.44 -3.97 -22.21
N VAL A 243 -0.24 -5.28 -22.32
CA VAL A 243 0.96 -5.89 -22.91
C VAL A 243 1.12 -5.50 -24.37
N GLU A 244 0.04 -5.56 -25.15
CA GLU A 244 0.06 -5.15 -26.57
C GLU A 244 0.46 -3.69 -26.76
N VAL A 245 -0.05 -2.80 -25.89
CA VAL A 245 0.26 -1.37 -25.94
C VAL A 245 1.67 -1.12 -25.47
N LEU A 246 2.10 -1.76 -24.38
CA LEU A 246 3.47 -1.65 -23.84
C LEU A 246 4.52 -2.05 -24.89
N GLY A 247 4.27 -3.12 -25.65
CA GLY A 247 5.15 -3.55 -26.74
C GLY A 247 5.26 -2.58 -27.93
N LYS A 248 4.32 -1.65 -28.08
CA LYS A 248 4.31 -0.63 -29.15
C LYS A 248 4.95 0.69 -28.75
N VAL A 249 5.11 0.94 -27.45
CA VAL A 249 5.59 2.23 -26.93
C VAL A 249 7.05 2.20 -26.49
N ARG A 250 7.72 1.06 -26.68
CA ARG A 250 9.17 0.90 -26.52
C ARG A 250 9.93 2.00 -27.25
#